data_AF-A0A366IX13-F1
#
_entry.id   AF-A0A366IX13-F1
#
_cell.length_a   1.000
_cell.length_b   1.000
_cell.length_c   1.000
_cell.angle_alpha   90.00
_cell.angle_beta   90.00
_cell.angle_gamma   90.00
#
_symmetry.space_group_name_H-M   'P 1'
#
loop_
_entity.id
_entity.type
_entity.pdbx_description
1 polymer ?
#
loop_
_entity_poly.entity_id
_entity_poly.type
_entity_poly.pdbx_seq_one_letter_code
_entity_poly.pdbx_strand_id
1 'polypeptide(L)'
;MALSLLKESHNRKRFNCGNERINKFLKESANSAAKRNLSRTFVLEGSDETDIVGYYSLSNIEVKVPVPHKLYKKYPNPLPGVTLARM
;
A
#
# COMPACT_ATOMS: atom_id res chain seq x y z
N MET A 1 -9.25 -17.75 3.07
CA MET A 1 -8.33 -16.84 2.34
C MET A 1 -9.13 -15.85 1.52
N ALA A 2 -9.35 -14.67 2.07
CA ALA A 2 -10.02 -13.55 1.42
C ALA A 2 -9.12 -12.32 1.43
N LEU A 3 -9.36 -11.39 0.51
CA LEU A 3 -8.66 -10.12 0.48
C LEU A 3 -9.52 -9.06 1.16
N SER A 4 -9.01 -8.46 2.23
CA SER A 4 -9.74 -7.45 3.01
C SER A 4 -8.89 -6.20 3.24
N LEU A 5 -9.55 -5.10 3.60
CA LEU A 5 -8.86 -3.88 4.02
C LEU A 5 -8.20 -4.11 5.39
N LEU A 6 -7.00 -3.58 5.60
CA LEU A 6 -6.35 -3.66 6.92
C LEU A 6 -7.22 -3.00 8.01
N LYS A 7 -7.67 -3.83 8.96
CA LYS A 7 -8.42 -3.46 10.19
C LYS A 7 -7.60 -3.73 11.45
N GLU A 8 -8.02 -3.14 12.58
CA GLU A 8 -7.38 -3.34 13.89
C GLU A 8 -7.46 -4.78 14.41
N SER A 9 -8.47 -5.55 13.97
CA SER A 9 -8.65 -6.97 14.30
C SER A 9 -7.53 -7.87 13.77
N HIS A 10 -6.79 -7.44 12.75
CA HIS A 10 -5.71 -8.26 12.18
C HIS A 10 -4.46 -8.24 13.05
N ASN A 11 -3.86 -9.42 13.22
CA ASN A 11 -2.68 -9.64 14.03
C ASN A 11 -1.37 -9.28 13.29
N ARG A 12 -1.17 -7.97 13.11
CA ARG A 12 0.02 -7.40 12.46
C ARG A 12 1.33 -7.80 13.14
N LYS A 13 1.33 -8.02 14.45
CA LYS A 13 2.54 -8.33 15.23
C LYS A 13 3.15 -9.69 14.84
N ARG A 14 2.30 -10.66 14.49
CA ARG A 14 2.72 -12.00 14.05
C ARG A 14 3.22 -12.06 12.62
N PHE A 15 2.87 -11.10 11.76
CA PHE A 15 3.33 -11.08 10.38
C PHE A 15 4.86 -11.04 10.28
N ASN A 16 5.41 -11.94 9.46
CA ASN A 16 6.82 -11.98 9.12
C ASN A 16 7.03 -12.58 7.71
N CYS A 17 7.40 -11.76 6.74
CA CYS A 17 7.76 -12.20 5.39
C CYS A 17 9.28 -12.37 5.16
N GLY A 18 10.08 -12.36 6.23
CA GLY A 18 11.55 -12.43 6.17
C GLY A 18 12.24 -11.09 5.86
N ASN A 19 11.50 -10.03 5.54
CA ASN A 19 12.05 -8.70 5.32
C ASN A 19 11.59 -7.73 6.42
N GLU A 20 12.53 -7.32 7.27
CA GLU A 20 12.26 -6.45 8.41
C GLU A 20 11.63 -5.11 8.02
N ARG A 21 12.03 -4.52 6.89
CA ARG A 21 11.47 -3.23 6.44
C ARG A 21 9.97 -3.36 6.12
N ILE A 22 9.58 -4.44 5.46
CA ILE A 22 8.19 -4.76 5.14
C ILE A 22 7.40 -5.01 6.43
N ASN A 23 7.93 -5.89 7.28
CA ASN A 23 7.30 -6.22 8.55
C ASN A 23 7.08 -4.99 9.44
N LYS A 24 8.08 -4.10 9.50
CA LYS A 24 8.02 -2.86 10.26
C LYS A 24 6.96 -1.90 9.73
N PHE A 25 6.86 -1.75 8.41
CA PHE A 25 5.82 -0.93 7.79
C PHE A 25 4.42 -1.40 8.21
N LEU A 26 4.13 -2.70 8.10
CA LEU A 26 2.82 -3.23 8.47
C LEU A 26 2.51 -3.06 9.97
N LYS A 27 3.52 -3.29 10.84
CA LYS A 27 3.37 -3.22 12.29
C LYS A 27 3.18 -1.80 12.81
N GLU A 28 3.93 -0.84 12.27
CA GLU A 28 4.04 0.51 12.85
C GLU A 28 3.36 1.59 11.99
N SER A 29 3.43 1.48 10.66
CA SER A 29 3.11 2.59 9.75
C SER A 29 1.78 2.45 9.01
N ALA A 30 1.37 1.23 8.65
CA ALA A 30 0.23 0.99 7.75
C ALA A 30 -1.10 1.62 8.24
N ASN A 31 -1.41 1.50 9.54
CA ASN A 31 -2.61 2.12 10.12
C ASN A 31 -2.56 3.65 10.10
N SER A 32 -1.39 4.24 10.40
CA SER A 32 -1.22 5.70 10.38
C SER A 32 -1.35 6.24 8.95
N ALA A 33 -0.75 5.54 7.98
CA ALA A 33 -0.84 5.88 6.57
C ALA A 33 -2.28 5.78 6.05
N ALA A 34 -3.05 4.77 6.47
CA ALA A 34 -4.48 4.65 6.15
C ALA A 34 -5.31 5.78 6.78
N LYS A 35 -5.11 6.10 8.07
CA LYS A 35 -5.81 7.20 8.76
C LYS A 35 -5.55 8.56 8.11
N ARG A 36 -4.34 8.78 7.59
CA ARG A 36 -3.96 10.02 6.90
C ARG A 36 -4.33 10.03 5.40
N ASN A 37 -5.05 9.02 4.92
CA ASN A 37 -5.38 8.84 3.49
C ASN A 37 -4.13 8.86 2.56
N LEU A 38 -2.96 8.49 3.09
CA LEU A 38 -1.71 8.43 2.32
C LEU A 38 -1.59 7.12 1.55
N SER A 39 -2.10 6.03 2.10
CA SER A 39 -2.11 4.73 1.44
C SER A 39 -3.25 3.84 1.92
N ARG A 40 -3.77 2.99 1.04
CA ARG A 40 -4.71 1.91 1.39
C ARG A 40 -3.98 0.57 1.38
N THR A 41 -3.96 -0.09 2.54
CA THR A 41 -3.33 -1.40 2.71
C THR A 41 -4.40 -2.50 2.67
N PHE A 42 -4.18 -3.51 1.86
CA PHE A 42 -5.00 -4.71 1.73
C PHE A 42 -4.23 -5.91 2.24
N VAL A 43 -4.91 -6.79 2.98
CA VAL A 43 -4.33 -8.00 3.57
C VAL A 43 -5.00 -9.24 2.98
N LEU A 44 -4.20 -10.27 2.79
CA LEU A 44 -4.66 -11.62 2.48
C LEU A 44 -4.80 -12.37 3.80
N GLU A 45 -6.04 -12.66 4.15
CA GLU A 45 -6.41 -13.36 5.38
C GLU A 45 -6.08 -14.86 5.28
N GLY A 46 -5.61 -15.45 6.38
CA GLY A 46 -5.27 -16.86 6.47
C GLY A 46 -6.47 -17.79 6.64
N SER A 47 -6.24 -18.87 7.41
CA SER A 47 -7.32 -19.74 7.89
C SER A 47 -8.21 -19.02 8.90
N ASP A 48 -7.60 -18.18 9.73
CA ASP A 48 -8.28 -17.21 10.60
C ASP A 48 -8.32 -15.84 9.94
N GLU A 49 -9.45 -15.13 10.04
CA GLU A 49 -9.61 -13.76 9.53
C GLU A 49 -8.66 -12.75 10.22
N THR A 50 -8.10 -13.11 11.38
CA THR A 50 -7.13 -12.27 12.08
C THR A 50 -5.70 -12.49 11.59
N ASP A 51 -5.42 -13.59 10.89
CA ASP A 51 -4.07 -13.92 10.45
C ASP A 51 -3.76 -13.32 9.07
N ILE A 52 -2.53 -12.83 8.92
CA ILE A 52 -2.09 -12.14 7.71
C ILE A 52 -1.06 -13.02 7.01
N VAL A 53 -1.42 -13.57 5.86
CA VAL A 53 -0.52 -14.39 5.02
C VAL A 53 0.27 -13.51 4.05
N GLY A 54 -0.29 -12.36 3.66
CA GLY A 54 0.34 -11.40 2.78
C GLY A 54 -0.38 -10.06 2.83
N TYR A 55 0.24 -9.01 2.30
CA TYR A 55 -0.41 -7.72 2.15
C TYR A 55 0.20 -6.95 0.97
N TYR A 56 -0.55 -5.97 0.46
CA TYR A 56 -0.03 -4.95 -0.44
C TYR A 56 -0.60 -3.58 -0.07
N SER A 57 0.08 -2.51 -0.45
CA SER A 57 -0.39 -1.15 -0.20
C SER A 57 -0.42 -0.33 -1.48
N LEU A 58 -1.46 0.49 -1.63
CA LEU A 58 -1.63 1.43 -2.73
C LEU A 58 -1.50 2.84 -2.19
N SER A 59 -0.62 3.65 -2.76
CA SER A 59 -0.51 5.08 -2.46
C SER A 59 -0.74 5.91 -3.70
N ASN A 60 -1.38 7.07 -3.51
CA ASN A 60 -1.48 8.06 -4.57
C ASN A 60 -0.10 8.67 -4.78
N ILE A 61 0.34 8.78 -6.03
CA ILE A 61 1.53 9.53 -6.38
C ILE A 61 1.23 10.47 -7.52
N GLU A 62 1.91 11.60 -7.54
CA GLU A 62 1.89 12.52 -8.65
C GLU A 62 3.29 12.52 -9.28
N VAL A 63 3.38 12.15 -10.56
CA VAL A 63 4.65 12.19 -11.28
C VAL A 63 4.75 13.52 -12.00
N LYS A 64 5.70 14.36 -11.57
CA LYS A 64 6.06 15.57 -12.30
C LYS A 64 6.85 15.17 -13.54
N VAL A 65 6.23 15.35 -14.71
CA VAL A 65 6.90 15.15 -16.00
C VAL A 65 7.44 16.49 -16.53
N PRO A 66 8.65 16.52 -17.12
CA PRO A 66 9.16 17.71 -17.79
C PRO A 66 8.28 18.07 -19.01
N VAL A 67 8.00 19.38 -19.13
CA VAL A 67 6.84 19.93 -19.85
C VAL A 67 6.88 19.84 -21.39
N PRO A 68 7.96 19.43 -22.10
CA PRO A 68 7.84 19.19 -23.54
C PRO A 68 8.24 17.76 -23.96
N HIS A 69 7.80 16.72 -23.27
CA HIS A 69 7.90 15.38 -23.85
C HIS A 69 6.72 15.12 -24.79
N LYS A 70 6.99 14.89 -26.08
CA LYS A 70 5.98 14.69 -27.14
C LYS A 70 4.88 13.66 -26.78
N LEU A 71 5.20 12.68 -25.94
CA LEU A 71 4.28 11.63 -25.49
C LEU A 71 3.20 12.11 -24.51
N TYR A 72 3.44 13.21 -23.76
CA TYR A 72 2.57 13.63 -22.65
C TYR A 72 1.75 14.89 -22.95
N LYS A 73 1.86 15.46 -24.16
CA LYS A 73 1.22 16.74 -24.54
C LYS A 73 -0.32 16.74 -24.42
N LYS A 74 -0.97 15.57 -24.41
CA LYS A 74 -2.42 15.41 -24.29
C LYS A 74 -2.92 15.02 -22.89
N TYR A 75 -2.02 14.86 -21.92
CA TYR A 75 -2.38 14.41 -20.57
C TYR A 75 -2.32 15.56 -19.56
N PRO A 76 -3.11 15.52 -18.47
CA PRO A 76 -3.04 16.50 -17.39
C PRO A 76 -1.65 16.52 -16.74
N ASN A 77 -1.20 17.71 -16.32
CA ASN A 77 0.05 17.91 -15.60
C ASN A 77 -0.25 18.53 -14.22
N PRO A 78 0.11 17.87 -13.10
CA PRO A 78 0.83 16.58 -12.99
C PRO A 78 0.02 15.37 -13.47
N LEU A 79 0.71 14.31 -13.89
CA LEU A 79 0.06 13.07 -14.29
C LEU A 79 -0.50 12.35 -13.05
N PRO A 80 -1.80 12.03 -13.02
CA PRO A 80 -2.36 11.22 -11.94
C PRO A 80 -1.79 9.80 -12.05
N GLY A 81 -1.28 9.28 -10.94
CA GLY A 81 -0.73 7.93 -10.85
C GLY A 81 -1.08 7.28 -9.53
N VAL A 82 -1.10 5.94 -9.52
CA VAL A 82 -1.16 5.15 -8.29
C VAL A 82 0.09 4.29 -8.27
N THR A 83 0.86 4.39 -7.19
CA THR A 83 1.96 3.45 -6.97
C THR A 83 1.39 2.20 -6.34
N LEU A 84 1.53 1.09 -7.05
CA LEU A 84 1.51 -0.23 -6.44
C LEU A 84 2.77 -0.36 -5.58
N ALA A 85 2.66 -0.01 -4.30
CA ALA A 85 3.78 -0.15 -3.39
C ALA A 85 3.96 -1.63 -3.11
N ARG A 86 4.94 -2.23 -3.80
CA ARG A 86 5.58 -3.46 -3.39
C ARG A 86 6.82 -3.06 -2.59
N MET A 87 6.67 -3.03 -1.27
CA MET A 87 7.81 -2.97 -0.37
C MET A 87 8.09 -4.36 0.12
#